data_AF-A0A2Z4INS3-F1
#
_entry.id   AF-A0A2Z4INS3-F1
#
_cell.length_a   1.000
_cell.length_b   1.000
_cell.length_c   1.000
_cell.angle_alpha   90.00
_cell.angle_beta   90.00
_cell.angle_gamma   90.00
#
_symmetry.space_group_name_H-M   'P 1'
#
loop_
_entity.id
_entity.type
_entity.pdbx_description
1 polymer ?
#
loop_
_entity_poly.entity_id
_entity_poly.type
_entity_poly.pdbx_seq_one_letter_code
_entity_poly.pdbx_strand_id
1 'polypeptide(L)'
;MAKIDCFEELDVWRHAAEIGIEVYGLADELPLSKDFKSRDQLIGAAISISNNIAEGFEYNNNKDFIRFLAYAKGSAGELRSQAFVLYKAGRIKEEDYWGLKESLLNISKEIKGFINYLKAFENNKK
;
A
#
# COMPACT_ATOMS: atom_id res chain seq x y z
N MET A 1 12.23 13.88 18.64
CA MET A 1 11.60 13.46 17.38
C MET A 1 10.73 14.62 16.94
N ALA A 2 10.81 15.04 15.68
CA ALA A 2 9.92 16.07 15.16
C ALA A 2 8.48 15.63 15.38
N LYS A 3 7.61 16.57 15.76
CA LYS A 3 6.18 16.33 15.84
C LYS A 3 5.70 16.13 14.41
N ILE A 4 5.14 14.96 14.11
CA ILE A 4 4.50 14.69 12.82
C ILE A 4 3.10 15.28 12.91
N ASP A 5 2.80 16.27 12.08
CA ASP A 5 1.54 17.02 12.15
C ASP A 5 0.53 16.56 11.09
N CYS A 6 0.99 15.96 9.99
CA CYS A 6 0.12 15.41 8.94
C CYS A 6 0.66 14.08 8.38
N PHE A 7 -0.20 13.28 7.76
CA PHE A 7 0.18 11.96 7.28
C PHE A 7 1.16 12.03 6.09
N GLU A 8 1.17 13.14 5.34
CA GLU A 8 2.06 13.37 4.20
C GLU A 8 3.54 13.48 4.60
N GLU A 9 3.83 13.65 5.88
CA GLU A 9 5.18 13.59 6.44
C GLU A 9 5.68 12.17 6.69
N LEU A 10 4.79 11.17 6.65
CA LEU A 10 5.14 9.77 6.85
C LEU A 10 5.73 9.18 5.57
N ASP A 11 6.99 8.72 5.63
CA ASP A 11 7.64 8.05 4.50
C ASP A 11 6.86 6.82 4.04
N VAL A 12 6.29 6.04 4.98
CA VAL A 12 5.44 4.89 4.66
C VAL A 12 4.18 5.28 3.87
N TRP A 13 3.64 6.48 4.09
CA TRP A 13 2.51 6.97 3.29
C TRP A 13 2.98 7.39 1.89
N ARG A 14 4.12 8.09 1.79
CA ARG A 14 4.68 8.54 0.51
C ARG A 14 4.97 7.36 -0.41
N HIS A 15 5.66 6.34 0.09
CA HIS A 15 5.94 5.12 -0.67
C HIS A 15 4.64 4.40 -1.08
N ALA A 16 3.62 4.36 -0.21
CA ALA A 16 2.32 3.80 -0.57
C ALA A 16 1.61 4.60 -1.67
N ALA A 17 1.71 5.94 -1.66
CA ALA A 17 1.15 6.81 -2.68
C ALA A 17 1.88 6.63 -4.03
N GLU A 18 3.22 6.49 -4.01
CA GLU A 18 4.03 6.19 -5.20
C GLU A 18 3.62 4.88 -5.87
N ILE A 19 3.36 3.82 -5.08
CA ILE A 19 2.79 2.56 -5.59
C ILE A 19 1.44 2.80 -6.29
N GLY A 20 0.60 3.66 -5.73
CA GLY A 20 -0.66 4.07 -6.37
C GLY A 20 -0.43 4.68 -7.75
N ILE A 21 0.54 5.59 -7.87
CA ILE A 21 0.91 6.26 -9.14
C ILE A 21 1.47 5.24 -10.14
N GLU A 22 2.36 4.34 -9.70
CA GLU A 22 2.91 3.25 -10.51
C GLU A 22 1.79 2.38 -11.09
N VAL A 23 0.81 2.00 -10.26
CA VAL A 23 -0.33 1.18 -10.68
C VAL A 23 -1.25 1.90 -11.66
N TYR A 24 -1.44 3.22 -11.53
CA TYR A 24 -2.14 4.00 -12.56
C TYR A 24 -1.43 3.93 -13.91
N GLY A 25 -0.10 4.11 -13.93
CA GLY A 25 0.69 3.97 -15.15
C GLY A 25 0.52 2.59 -15.79
N LEU A 26 0.60 1.53 -14.98
CA LEU A 26 0.41 0.15 -15.44
C LEU A 26 -1.01 -0.12 -15.96
N ALA A 27 -2.02 0.44 -15.28
CA ALA A 27 -3.44 0.32 -15.63
C ALA A 27 -3.79 0.94 -16.99
N ASP A 28 -3.02 1.92 -17.43
CA ASP A 28 -3.20 2.60 -18.72
C ASP A 28 -2.55 1.84 -19.89
N GLU A 29 -1.71 0.84 -19.62
CA GLU A 29 -1.08 0.02 -20.66
C GLU A 29 -2.02 -1.03 -21.26
N LEU A 30 -1.83 -1.36 -22.55
CA LEU A 30 -2.51 -2.49 -23.17
C LEU A 30 -1.86 -3.81 -22.72
N PRO A 31 -2.65 -4.88 -22.51
CA PRO A 31 -4.10 -4.97 -22.71
C PRO A 31 -4.94 -4.52 -21.51
N LEU A 32 -4.32 -4.17 -20.37
CA LEU A 32 -5.01 -3.91 -19.10
C LEU A 32 -5.98 -2.71 -19.18
N SER A 33 -5.65 -1.68 -19.96
CA SER A 33 -6.52 -0.51 -20.17
C SER A 33 -7.87 -0.80 -20.82
N LYS A 34 -8.02 -1.97 -21.46
CA LYS A 34 -9.30 -2.47 -22.01
C LYS A 34 -10.02 -3.46 -21.09
N ASP A 35 -9.36 -3.91 -20.02
CA ASP A 35 -9.93 -4.78 -19.00
C ASP A 35 -10.40 -3.96 -17.80
N PHE A 36 -11.47 -3.19 -18.01
CA PHE A 36 -11.94 -2.19 -17.04
C PHE A 36 -12.12 -2.76 -15.63
N LYS A 37 -12.66 -3.98 -15.51
CA LYS A 37 -12.87 -4.62 -14.21
C LYS A 37 -11.55 -4.89 -13.49
N SER A 38 -10.60 -5.53 -14.18
CA SER A 38 -9.30 -5.87 -13.57
C SER A 38 -8.51 -4.61 -13.24
N ARG A 39 -8.56 -3.63 -14.15
CA ARG A 39 -7.94 -2.31 -13.98
C ARG A 39 -8.44 -1.59 -12.74
N ASP A 40 -9.76 -1.47 -12.59
CA ASP A 40 -10.36 -0.72 -11.49
C ASP A 40 -10.13 -1.44 -10.14
N GLN A 41 -10.12 -2.78 -10.13
CA GLN A 41 -9.76 -3.56 -8.94
C GLN A 41 -8.30 -3.36 -8.53
N LEU A 42 -7.39 -3.35 -9.50
CA LEU A 42 -5.96 -3.16 -9.27
C LEU A 42 -5.68 -1.77 -8.68
N ILE A 43 -6.26 -0.72 -9.29
CA ILE A 43 -6.16 0.66 -8.82
C ILE A 43 -6.75 0.79 -7.41
N GLY A 44 -7.94 0.22 -7.18
CA GLY A 44 -8.61 0.26 -5.88
C GLY A 44 -7.75 -0.35 -4.77
N ALA A 45 -7.14 -1.51 -5.02
CA ALA A 45 -6.25 -2.16 -4.07
C ALA A 45 -4.98 -1.32 -3.79
N ALA A 46 -4.42 -0.66 -4.81
CA ALA A 46 -3.24 0.18 -4.68
C ALA A 46 -3.49 1.42 -3.80
N ILE A 47 -4.50 2.23 -4.16
CA ILE A 47 -4.82 3.47 -3.44
C ILE A 47 -5.31 3.16 -2.02
N SER A 48 -5.94 1.99 -1.81
CA SER A 48 -6.35 1.55 -0.48
C SER A 48 -5.18 1.45 0.51
N ILE A 49 -3.94 1.23 0.06
CA ILE A 49 -2.76 1.20 0.93
C ILE A 49 -2.53 2.58 1.56
N SER A 50 -2.41 3.63 0.74
CA SER A 50 -2.17 5.00 1.22
C SER A 50 -3.40 5.58 1.94
N ASN A 51 -4.62 5.29 1.46
CA ASN A 51 -5.85 5.73 2.09
C ASN A 51 -6.01 5.20 3.51
N ASN A 52 -5.74 3.90 3.74
CA ASN A 52 -5.79 3.35 5.09
C ASN A 52 -4.74 3.99 6.01
N ILE A 53 -3.53 4.30 5.51
CA ILE A 53 -2.51 4.98 6.31
C ILE A 53 -2.98 6.38 6.71
N ALA A 54 -3.49 7.16 5.75
CA ALA A 54 -4.01 8.50 6.01
C ALA A 54 -5.19 8.47 6.99
N GLU A 55 -6.19 7.62 6.73
CA GLU A 55 -7.37 7.48 7.60
C GLU A 55 -6.96 7.07 9.02
N GLY A 56 -6.06 6.11 9.17
CA GLY A 56 -5.56 5.67 10.47
C GLY A 56 -4.84 6.76 11.25
N PHE A 57 -4.10 7.64 10.56
CA PHE A 57 -3.40 8.76 11.16
C PHE A 57 -4.37 9.80 11.74
N GLU A 58 -5.44 10.12 11.01
CA GLU A 58 -6.46 11.12 11.41
C GLU A 58 -7.20 10.76 12.72
N TYR A 59 -7.24 9.48 13.11
CA TYR A 59 -7.80 9.06 14.40
C TYR A 59 -6.96 9.49 15.62
N ASN A 60 -5.77 10.07 15.41
CA ASN A 60 -4.93 10.68 16.45
C ASN A 60 -4.64 9.78 17.65
N ASN A 61 -4.63 8.45 17.44
CA ASN A 61 -4.26 7.49 18.47
C ASN A 61 -3.61 6.24 17.89
N ASN A 62 -2.64 5.70 18.63
CA ASN A 62 -1.81 4.61 18.14
C ASN A 62 -2.58 3.29 17.95
N LYS A 63 -3.62 3.02 18.74
CA LYS A 63 -4.36 1.75 18.66
C LYS A 63 -5.17 1.66 17.38
N ASP A 64 -5.90 2.71 17.03
CA ASP A 64 -6.62 2.79 15.76
C ASP A 64 -5.64 2.86 14.60
N PHE A 65 -4.57 3.66 14.74
CA PHE A 65 -3.59 3.74 13.65
C PHE A 65 -2.95 2.37 13.34
N ILE A 66 -2.60 1.59 14.37
CA ILE A 66 -2.12 0.20 14.19
C ILE A 66 -3.14 -0.67 13.43
N ARG A 67 -4.44 -0.52 13.72
CA ARG A 67 -5.51 -1.28 13.04
C ARG A 67 -5.55 -0.93 11.55
N PHE A 68 -5.52 0.36 11.23
CA PHE A 68 -5.53 0.84 9.85
C PHE A 68 -4.26 0.49 9.08
N LEU A 69 -3.09 0.54 9.72
CA LEU A 69 -1.84 0.03 9.14
C LEU A 69 -1.95 -1.47 8.82
N ALA A 70 -2.66 -2.26 9.63
CA ALA A 70 -2.89 -3.67 9.32
C ALA A 70 -3.78 -3.85 8.07
N TYR A 71 -4.78 -2.97 7.87
CA TYR A 71 -5.59 -2.94 6.64
C TYR A 71 -4.75 -2.54 5.43
N ALA A 72 -3.93 -1.49 5.53
CA ALA A 72 -3.01 -1.09 4.46
C ALA A 72 -2.08 -2.24 4.03
N LYS A 73 -1.53 -2.98 5.00
CA LYS A 73 -0.72 -4.18 4.73
C LYS A 73 -1.54 -5.32 4.10
N GLY A 74 -2.82 -5.43 4.43
CA GLY A 74 -3.77 -6.32 3.78
C GLY A 74 -3.95 -5.96 2.30
N SER A 75 -4.23 -4.69 2.01
CA SER A 75 -4.38 -4.17 0.65
C SER A 75 -3.12 -4.38 -0.20
N ALA A 76 -1.91 -4.21 0.37
CA ALA A 76 -0.66 -4.53 -0.32
C ALA A 76 -0.56 -6.03 -0.68
N GLY A 77 -1.07 -6.91 0.18
CA GLY A 77 -1.14 -8.35 -0.08
C GLY A 77 -2.14 -8.71 -1.18
N GLU A 78 -3.30 -8.05 -1.16
CA GLU A 78 -4.34 -8.20 -2.19
C GLU A 78 -3.82 -7.76 -3.56
N LEU A 79 -3.25 -6.56 -3.65
CA LEU A 79 -2.66 -6.03 -4.88
C LEU A 79 -1.59 -6.97 -5.45
N ARG A 80 -0.71 -7.50 -4.59
CA ARG A 80 0.33 -8.46 -5.02
C ARG A 80 -0.27 -9.75 -5.58
N SER A 81 -1.37 -10.24 -5.00
CA SER A 81 -2.09 -11.41 -5.49
C SER A 81 -2.71 -11.15 -6.86
N GLN A 82 -3.41 -10.03 -7.01
CA GLN A 82 -4.03 -9.61 -8.28
C GLN A 82 -2.98 -9.43 -9.39
N ALA A 83 -1.88 -8.73 -9.08
CA ALA A 83 -0.78 -8.51 -10.02
C ALA A 83 -0.18 -9.83 -10.55
N PHE A 84 0.01 -10.82 -9.67
CA PHE A 84 0.47 -12.15 -10.09
C PHE A 84 -0.51 -12.82 -11.08
N VAL A 85 -1.81 -12.80 -10.79
CA VAL A 85 -2.82 -13.39 -11.68
C VAL A 85 -2.82 -12.69 -13.03
N LEU A 86 -2.77 -11.36 -13.06
CA LEU A 86 -2.76 -10.57 -14.30
C LEU A 86 -1.49 -10.80 -15.12
N TYR A 87 -0.32 -10.91 -14.48
CA TYR A 87 0.91 -11.32 -15.13
C TYR A 87 0.78 -12.71 -15.78
N LYS A 88 0.32 -13.72 -15.02
CA LYS A 88 0.15 -15.08 -15.57
C LYS A 88 -0.91 -15.15 -16.67
N ALA A 89 -1.87 -14.23 -16.68
CA ALA A 89 -2.86 -14.08 -17.75
C ALA A 89 -2.37 -13.25 -18.95
N GLY A 90 -1.11 -12.82 -18.97
CA GLY A 90 -0.53 -12.03 -20.06
C GLY A 90 -1.07 -10.60 -20.15
N ARG A 91 -1.56 -10.05 -19.03
CA ARG A 91 -2.12 -8.69 -18.96
C ARG A 91 -1.12 -7.63 -18.47
N ILE A 92 -0.05 -8.08 -17.82
CA ILE A 92 1.05 -7.25 -17.30
C ILE A 92 2.35 -7.85 -17.81
N LYS A 93 3.33 -7.03 -18.19
CA LYS A 93 4.65 -7.52 -18.62
C LYS A 93 5.42 -8.09 -17.43
N GLU A 94 6.39 -8.96 -17.71
CA GLU A 94 7.19 -9.58 -16.66
C GLU A 94 7.97 -8.55 -15.83
N GLU A 95 8.61 -7.58 -16.49
CA GLU A 95 9.37 -6.50 -15.85
C GLU A 95 8.51 -5.68 -14.89
N ASP A 96 7.32 -5.25 -15.34
CA ASP A 96 6.35 -4.49 -14.55
C ASP A 96 5.89 -5.29 -13.32
N TYR A 97 5.61 -6.58 -13.50
CA TYR A 97 5.21 -7.43 -12.38
C TYR A 97 6.30 -7.58 -11.32
N TRP A 98 7.55 -7.80 -11.73
CA TRP A 98 8.66 -7.96 -10.79
C TRP A 98 8.98 -6.66 -10.06
N GLY A 99 8.95 -5.52 -10.75
CA GLY A 99 9.08 -4.19 -10.14
C GLY A 99 8.00 -3.94 -9.10
N LEU A 100 6.73 -4.05 -9.49
CA LEU A 100 5.59 -3.85 -8.59
C LEU A 100 5.63 -4.81 -7.39
N LYS A 101 5.99 -6.09 -7.61
CA LYS A 101 6.12 -7.08 -6.55
C LYS A 101 7.16 -6.66 -5.51
N GLU A 102 8.30 -6.14 -5.95
CA GLU A 102 9.35 -5.66 -5.06
C GLU A 102 8.87 -4.48 -4.22
N SER A 103 8.27 -3.46 -4.85
CA SER A 103 7.64 -2.32 -4.17
C SER A 103 6.64 -2.78 -3.10
N LEU A 104 5.78 -3.74 -3.43
CA LEU A 104 4.77 -4.28 -2.51
C LEU A 104 5.36 -5.09 -1.34
N LEU A 105 6.49 -5.77 -1.55
CA LEU A 105 7.20 -6.45 -0.48
C LEU A 105 7.87 -5.45 0.46
N ASN A 106 8.43 -4.36 -0.08
CA ASN A 106 9.09 -3.32 0.71
C ASN A 106 8.07 -2.57 1.57
N ILE A 107 6.96 -2.08 0.99
CA ILE A 107 5.92 -1.39 1.76
C ILE A 107 5.31 -2.30 2.84
N SER A 108 5.13 -3.60 2.55
CA SER A 108 4.65 -4.58 3.54
C SER A 108 5.59 -4.71 4.75
N LYS A 109 6.91 -4.62 4.53
CA LYS A 109 7.92 -4.65 5.60
C LYS A 109 7.93 -3.35 6.38
N GLU A 110 7.86 -2.20 5.69
CA GLU A 110 7.80 -0.88 6.31
C GLU A 110 6.59 -0.74 7.22
N ILE A 111 5.39 -1.06 6.72
CA ILE A 111 4.16 -1.03 7.51
C ILE A 111 4.27 -1.96 8.73
N LYS A 112 4.82 -3.17 8.56
CA LYS A 112 5.02 -4.10 9.68
C LYS A 112 6.00 -3.52 10.72
N GLY A 113 7.09 -2.92 10.27
CA GLY A 113 8.06 -2.24 11.14
C GLY A 113 7.41 -1.12 11.93
N PHE A 114 6.58 -0.30 11.28
CA PHE A 114 5.89 0.81 11.91
C PHE A 114 4.85 0.34 12.94
N ILE A 115 4.06 -0.69 12.62
CA ILE A 115 3.15 -1.34 13.58
C ILE A 115 3.91 -1.80 14.82
N ASN A 116 5.06 -2.45 14.63
CA ASN A 116 5.86 -2.96 15.76
C ASN A 116 6.39 -1.82 16.63
N TYR A 117 6.86 -0.74 16.01
CA TYR A 117 7.30 0.47 16.70
C TYR A 117 6.17 1.07 17.57
N LEU A 118 4.98 1.29 16.98
CA LEU A 118 3.84 1.85 17.70
C LEU A 118 3.38 0.95 18.85
N LYS A 119 3.37 -0.38 18.66
CA LYS A 119 3.05 -1.35 19.73
C LYS A 119 4.03 -1.27 20.89
N ALA A 120 5.33 -1.21 20.59
CA ALA A 120 6.36 -1.09 21.62
C ALA A 120 6.21 0.23 22.40
N PHE A 121 5.94 1.32 21.70
CA PHE A 121 5.70 2.63 22.30
C PHE A 121 4.47 2.64 23.23
N GLU A 122 3.36 2.04 22.83
CA GLU A 122 2.16 1.92 23.68
C GLU A 122 2.37 1.02 24.91
N ASN A 123 3.19 -0.02 24.79
CA ASN A 123 3.52 -0.88 25.91
C ASN A 123 4.43 -0.19 26.93
N ASN A 124 5.38 0.65 26.47
CA ASN A 124 6.29 1.40 27.34
C ASN A 124 5.62 2.60 28.05
N LYS A 125 4.42 3.01 27.61
CA LYS A 125 3.59 4.03 28.26
C LYS A 125 2.79 3.50 29.46
N LYS A 126 2.61 2.18 29.56
CA LYS A 126 1.94 1.53 30.69
C LYS A 126 2.93 1.25 31.81
#